data_AF-A0A2H1WPV2-F1
#
_entry.id   AF-A0A2H1WPV2-F1
#
_cell.length_a   1.000
_cell.length_b   1.000
_cell.length_c   1.000
_cell.angle_alpha   90.00
_cell.angle_beta   90.00
_cell.angle_gamma   90.00
#
_symmetry.space_group_name_H-M   'P 1'
#
loop_
_entity.id
_entity.type
_entity.pdbx_description
1 polymer ?
#
loop_
_entity_poly.entity_id
_entity_poly.type
_entity_poly.pdbx_seq_one_letter_code
_entity_poly.pdbx_strand_id
1 'polypeptide(L)'
;MFTGGLFLFGQTKRTGEANMYPKPVQDLSGWNIRSVGTSNTSIVIAADDSLVAWGVSPTYGELGTGDINKSSARPKEVTRMDGLNITQVTMGYSHTLLLCDDAGEEVKAKLASMPTFNP
;
A
#
# COMPACT_ATOMS: atom_id res chain seq x y z
N MET A 1 -20.13 12.29 -5.06
CA MET A 1 -18.81 12.08 -4.44
C MET A 1 -18.81 10.63 -3.97
N PHE A 2 -18.06 9.74 -4.62
CA PHE A 2 -18.03 8.33 -4.21
C PHE A 2 -17.09 8.20 -3.02
N THR A 3 -17.63 8.30 -1.80
CA THR A 3 -16.91 7.89 -0.60
C THR A 3 -16.96 6.37 -0.53
N GLY A 4 -16.00 5.71 -1.18
CA GLY A 4 -15.80 4.27 -1.05
C GLY A 4 -15.36 3.90 0.37
N GLY A 5 -15.89 2.82 0.92
CA GLY A 5 -15.42 2.27 2.20
C GLY A 5 -14.52 1.06 1.98
N LEU A 6 -13.37 0.99 2.67
CA LEU A 6 -12.58 -0.24 2.75
C LEU A 6 -13.09 -1.12 3.87
N PHE A 7 -13.39 -2.37 3.55
CA PHE A 7 -13.75 -3.38 4.53
C PHE A 7 -12.71 -4.49 4.53
N LEU A 8 -12.31 -4.93 5.72
CA LEU A 8 -11.30 -5.96 5.93
C LEU A 8 -11.88 -7.08 6.81
N PHE A 9 -11.69 -8.32 6.37
CA PHE A 9 -12.09 -9.54 7.07
C PHE A 9 -11.11 -10.67 6.75
N GLY A 10 -11.22 -11.79 7.46
CA GLY A 10 -10.24 -12.87 7.41
C GLY A 10 -9.06 -12.66 8.37
N GLN A 11 -7.97 -13.36 8.10
CA GLN A 11 -6.78 -13.34 8.94
C GLN A 11 -5.82 -12.24 8.49
N THR A 12 -5.56 -11.26 9.36
CA THR A 12 -4.66 -10.12 9.06
C THR A 12 -3.32 -10.21 9.79
N LYS A 13 -3.16 -11.24 10.62
CA LYS A 13 -1.98 -11.54 11.42
C LYS A 13 -1.80 -13.05 11.49
N ARG A 14 -0.55 -13.53 11.58
CA ARG A 14 -0.28 -14.99 11.62
C ARG A 14 -0.86 -15.70 12.85
N THR A 15 -1.13 -14.95 13.92
CA THR A 15 -1.69 -15.46 15.17
C THR A 15 -2.91 -14.65 15.59
N GLY A 16 -3.81 -15.27 16.33
CA GLY A 16 -5.05 -14.66 16.80
C GLY A 16 -6.27 -15.03 15.97
N GLU A 17 -7.40 -14.42 16.31
CA GLU A 17 -8.69 -14.69 15.67
C GLU A 17 -8.79 -14.02 14.29
N ALA A 18 -9.47 -14.71 13.37
CA ALA A 18 -9.86 -14.13 12.10
C ALA A 18 -11.09 -13.24 12.28
N ASN A 19 -11.15 -12.15 11.52
CA ASN A 19 -12.37 -11.35 11.42
C ASN A 19 -13.39 -12.10 10.56
N MET A 20 -14.43 -12.67 11.19
CA MET A 20 -15.44 -13.48 10.48
C MET A 20 -16.49 -12.65 9.72
N TYR A 21 -16.44 -11.33 9.82
CA TYR A 21 -17.36 -10.41 9.16
C TYR A 21 -16.61 -9.18 8.62
N PRO A 22 -17.07 -8.56 7.53
CA PRO A 22 -16.49 -7.32 7.01
C PRO A 22 -16.46 -6.22 8.07
N LYS A 23 -15.27 -5.71 8.39
CA LYS A 23 -15.09 -4.57 9.31
C LYS A 23 -14.53 -3.37 8.54
N PRO A 24 -15.12 -2.17 8.68
CA PRO A 24 -14.60 -0.98 8.04
C PRO A 24 -13.19 -0.67 8.59
N VAL A 25 -12.26 -0.33 7.70
CA VAL A 25 -10.94 0.19 8.07
C VAL A 25 -11.10 1.69 8.35
N GLN A 26 -11.45 2.02 9.60
CA GLN A 26 -11.81 3.39 10.02
C GLN A 26 -10.70 4.42 9.75
N ASP A 27 -9.44 4.02 9.86
CA ASP A 27 -8.27 4.88 9.57
C ASP A 27 -8.27 5.43 8.13
N LEU A 28 -9.03 4.80 7.21
CA LEU A 28 -9.14 5.18 5.80
C LEU A 28 -10.54 5.68 5.44
N SER A 29 -11.37 6.00 6.43
CA SER A 29 -12.70 6.57 6.18
C SER A 29 -12.58 7.91 5.47
N GLY A 30 -13.27 8.06 4.34
CA GLY A 30 -13.28 9.28 3.54
C GLY A 30 -12.20 9.36 2.45
N TRP A 31 -11.26 8.42 2.42
CA TRP A 31 -10.24 8.34 1.38
C TRP A 31 -10.82 7.76 0.08
N ASN A 32 -10.45 8.31 -1.08
CA ASN A 32 -10.85 7.76 -2.37
C ASN A 32 -9.90 6.63 -2.79
N ILE A 33 -10.26 5.39 -2.46
CA ILE A 33 -9.44 4.21 -2.75
C ILE A 33 -9.60 3.81 -4.21
N ARG A 34 -8.49 3.80 -4.95
CA ARG A 34 -8.45 3.56 -6.40
C ARG A 34 -7.96 2.15 -6.74
N SER A 35 -7.01 1.62 -5.98
CA SER A 35 -6.44 0.28 -6.20
C SER A 35 -5.98 -0.35 -4.90
N VAL A 36 -6.09 -1.68 -4.80
CA VAL A 36 -5.74 -2.47 -3.61
C VAL A 36 -4.94 -3.69 -4.05
N GLY A 37 -3.82 -3.93 -3.38
CA GLY A 37 -3.04 -5.18 -3.45
C GLY A 37 -2.94 -5.81 -2.06
N THR A 38 -2.96 -7.14 -2.02
CA THR A 38 -2.90 -7.91 -0.77
C THR A 38 -1.95 -9.09 -0.91
N SER A 39 -1.19 -9.37 0.13
CA SER A 39 -0.40 -10.60 0.29
C SER A 39 -0.88 -11.40 1.52
N ASN A 40 -0.01 -12.21 2.13
CA ASN A 40 -0.33 -13.00 3.32
C ASN A 40 -0.79 -12.13 4.50
N THR A 41 0.04 -11.16 4.92
CA THR A 41 -0.25 -10.28 6.05
C THR A 41 -0.15 -8.80 5.70
N SER A 42 0.17 -8.47 4.45
CA SER A 42 0.43 -7.11 3.99
C SER A 42 -0.60 -6.64 2.99
N ILE A 43 -0.92 -5.37 3.06
CA ILE A 43 -1.89 -4.69 2.22
C ILE A 43 -1.25 -3.37 1.78
N VAL A 44 -1.37 -3.07 0.49
CA VAL A 44 -0.93 -1.81 -0.11
C VAL A 44 -2.08 -1.26 -0.93
N ILE A 45 -2.38 0.03 -0.79
CA ILE A 45 -3.46 0.70 -1.51
C ILE A 45 -2.94 1.98 -2.16
N ALA A 46 -3.48 2.29 -3.33
CA ALA A 46 -3.44 3.62 -3.91
C ALA A 46 -4.76 4.31 -3.56
N ALA A 47 -4.69 5.40 -2.80
CA ALA A 47 -5.85 6.14 -2.31
C ALA A 47 -5.56 7.64 -2.33
N ASP A 48 -6.50 8.43 -2.81
CA ASP A 48 -6.28 9.85 -3.12
C ASP A 48 -4.97 10.02 -3.92
N ASP A 49 -4.06 10.89 -3.49
CA ASP A 49 -2.75 11.12 -4.10
C ASP A 49 -1.61 10.38 -3.38
N SER A 50 -1.94 9.38 -2.56
CA SER A 50 -0.99 8.67 -1.69
C SER A 50 -0.94 7.18 -1.96
N LEU A 51 0.22 6.60 -1.66
CA LEU A 51 0.36 5.16 -1.45
C LEU A 51 0.35 4.87 0.04
N VAL A 52 -0.53 3.97 0.48
CA VAL A 52 -0.67 3.59 1.89
C VAL A 52 -0.44 2.10 2.04
N ALA A 53 0.36 1.71 3.02
CA ALA A 53 0.71 0.32 3.25
C ALA A 53 0.64 -0.05 4.74
N TRP A 54 0.21 -1.27 5.03
CA TRP A 54 0.30 -1.86 6.36
C TRP A 54 0.38 -3.37 6.29
N GLY A 55 0.93 -3.97 7.33
CA GLY A 55 1.08 -5.40 7.43
C GLY A 55 1.91 -5.77 8.65
N VAL A 56 1.59 -6.91 9.26
CA VAL A 56 2.32 -7.37 10.44
C VAL A 56 3.48 -8.30 10.05
N SER A 57 4.53 -8.29 10.86
CA SER A 57 5.71 -9.12 10.67
C SER A 57 5.39 -10.62 10.55
N PRO A 58 6.17 -11.39 9.76
CA PRO A 58 7.32 -10.94 8.98
C PRO A 58 6.91 -10.25 7.67
N THR A 59 7.62 -9.19 7.37
CA THR A 59 7.57 -8.44 6.10
C THR A 59 8.98 -8.46 5.51
N TYR A 60 9.07 -8.39 4.19
CA TYR A 60 10.30 -8.54 3.40
C TYR A 60 10.64 -7.28 2.59
N GLY A 61 9.95 -6.17 2.88
CA GLY A 61 10.10 -4.89 2.19
C GLY A 61 8.91 -4.52 1.31
N GLU A 62 7.91 -5.40 1.19
CA GLU A 62 6.72 -5.20 0.35
C GLU A 62 5.85 -4.01 0.77
N LEU A 63 6.01 -3.50 1.99
CA LEU A 63 5.33 -2.27 2.45
C LEU A 63 5.98 -0.98 1.93
N GLY A 64 7.24 -1.02 1.46
CA GLY A 64 7.93 0.17 0.94
C GLY A 64 8.28 1.25 1.98
N THR A 65 8.05 1.02 3.27
CA THR A 65 8.20 2.01 4.35
C THR A 65 9.64 2.26 4.84
N GLY A 66 10.63 1.62 4.22
CA GLY A 66 12.06 1.77 4.54
C GLY A 66 12.52 1.00 5.80
N ASP A 67 13.78 1.22 6.19
CA ASP A 67 14.50 0.35 7.14
C ASP A 67 14.06 0.49 8.61
N ILE A 68 13.52 1.65 8.98
CA ILE A 68 13.16 1.96 10.38
C ILE A 68 11.89 1.22 10.79
N ASN A 69 10.89 1.16 9.90
CA ASN A 69 9.58 0.56 10.19
C ASN A 69 9.32 -0.56 9.19
N LYS A 70 9.79 -1.77 9.51
CA LYS A 70 9.63 -2.94 8.63
C LYS A 70 8.18 -3.41 8.55
N SER A 71 7.39 -3.24 9.61
CA SER A 71 5.97 -3.62 9.66
C SER A 71 5.12 -2.55 10.35
N SER A 72 3.81 -2.58 10.12
CA SER A 72 2.84 -1.70 10.76
C SER A 72 1.49 -2.37 10.92
N ALA A 73 0.90 -2.30 12.11
CA ALA A 73 -0.45 -2.80 12.35
C ALA A 73 -1.56 -1.85 11.84
N ARG A 74 -1.21 -0.62 11.48
CA ARG A 74 -2.12 0.42 11.00
C ARG A 74 -1.70 0.95 9.63
N PRO A 75 -2.64 1.41 8.79
CA PRO A 75 -2.34 2.11 7.55
C PRO A 75 -1.30 3.22 7.76
N LYS A 76 -0.26 3.23 6.91
CA LYS A 76 0.78 4.25 6.93
C LYS A 76 1.15 4.67 5.51
N GLU A 77 1.28 5.97 5.29
CA GLU A 77 1.74 6.49 4.01
C GLU A 77 3.17 6.06 3.70
N VAL A 78 3.40 5.74 2.43
CA VAL A 78 4.69 5.41 1.85
C VAL A 78 5.24 6.66 1.18
N THR A 79 5.76 7.59 1.99
CA THR A 79 6.14 8.96 1.56
C THR A 79 7.19 9.01 0.46
N ARG A 80 7.97 7.94 0.27
CA ARG A 80 8.90 7.82 -0.87
C ARG A 80 8.16 7.95 -2.21
N MET A 81 6.87 7.62 -2.26
CA MET A 81 6.04 7.66 -3.46
C MET A 81 5.24 8.96 -3.64
N ASP A 82 5.39 9.97 -2.76
CA ASP A 82 4.60 11.22 -2.82
C ASP A 82 4.73 11.97 -4.15
N GLY A 83 3.64 12.49 -4.70
CA GLY A 83 3.67 13.18 -6.00
C GLY A 83 3.83 12.24 -7.21
N LEU A 84 3.75 10.92 -7.01
CA LEU A 84 3.59 9.95 -8.09
C LEU A 84 2.14 9.51 -8.19
N ASN A 85 1.60 9.48 -9.41
CA ASN A 85 0.24 9.00 -9.65
C ASN A 85 0.23 7.47 -9.82
N ILE A 86 0.02 6.75 -8.73
CA ILE A 86 -0.10 5.28 -8.75
C ILE A 86 -1.50 4.89 -9.26
N THR A 87 -1.54 4.22 -10.41
CA THR A 87 -2.78 3.82 -11.09
C THR A 87 -3.20 2.39 -10.74
N GLN A 88 -2.23 1.51 -10.42
CA GLN A 88 -2.51 0.13 -10.06
C GLN A 88 -1.53 -0.39 -9.01
N VAL A 89 -2.03 -1.20 -8.09
CA VAL A 89 -1.27 -1.95 -7.09
C VAL A 89 -1.51 -3.43 -7.30
N THR A 90 -0.45 -4.24 -7.28
CA THR A 90 -0.55 -5.70 -7.15
C THR A 90 0.54 -6.23 -6.23
N MET A 91 0.30 -7.37 -5.60
CA MET A 91 1.23 -7.98 -4.67
C MET A 91 1.40 -9.47 -4.95
N GLY A 92 2.63 -9.95 -4.84
CA GLY A 92 2.93 -11.37 -4.68
C GLY A 92 2.98 -11.76 -3.20
N TYR A 93 3.59 -12.91 -2.90
CA TYR A 93 3.71 -13.37 -1.51
C TYR A 93 4.53 -12.40 -0.62
N SER A 94 5.58 -11.79 -1.18
CA SER A 94 6.55 -10.96 -0.44
C SER A 94 7.06 -9.77 -1.26
N HIS A 95 6.35 -9.35 -2.32
CA HIS A 95 6.74 -8.23 -3.16
C HIS A 95 5.52 -7.45 -3.63
N THR A 96 5.73 -6.18 -3.97
CA THR A 96 4.70 -5.26 -4.45
C THR A 96 5.14 -4.71 -5.80
N LEU A 97 4.21 -4.68 -6.76
CA LEU A 97 4.40 -4.01 -8.04
C LEU A 97 3.39 -2.86 -8.13
N LEU A 98 3.88 -1.72 -8.61
CA LEU A 98 3.09 -0.51 -8.78
C LEU A 98 3.15 -0.10 -10.25
N LEU A 99 2.00 0.24 -10.82
CA LEU A 99 1.95 0.97 -12.08
C LEU A 99 1.80 2.47 -11.76
N CYS A 100 2.70 3.27 -12.29
CA CYS A 100 2.70 4.71 -12.15
C CYS A 100 2.46 5.34 -13.53
N ASP A 101 1.58 6.34 -13.58
CA ASP A 101 1.52 7.24 -14.71
C ASP A 101 2.73 8.19 -14.65
N ASP A 102 3.44 8.34 -15.77
CA ASP A 102 4.63 9.21 -15.89
C ASP A 102 4.32 10.53 -16.60
N ALA A 103 3.04 10.88 -16.73
CA ALA A 103 2.61 12.17 -17.24
C ALA A 103 3.18 13.32 -16.39
N GLY A 104 3.93 14.21 -17.03
CA GLY A 104 4.50 15.41 -16.41
C GLY A 104 6.00 15.33 -16.14
N GLU A 105 6.69 16.45 -16.34
CA GLU A 105 8.17 16.50 -16.24
C GLU A 105 8.67 16.29 -14.80
N GLU A 106 7.91 16.74 -13.79
CA GLU A 106 8.26 16.52 -12.38
C GLU A 106 8.20 15.04 -11.98
N VAL A 107 7.19 14.32 -12.47
CA VAL A 107 7.03 12.88 -12.26
C VAL A 107 8.19 12.12 -12.89
N LYS A 108 8.53 12.43 -14.14
CA LYS A 108 9.68 11.84 -14.84
C LYS A 108 11.00 12.09 -14.11
N ALA A 109 11.23 13.33 -13.66
CA ALA A 109 12.43 13.68 -12.90
C ALA A 109 12.51 12.90 -11.59
N LYS A 110 11.39 12.76 -10.88
CA LYS A 110 11.31 11.95 -9.66
C LYS A 110 11.60 10.48 -9.94
N LEU A 111 10.97 9.87 -10.95
CA LEU A 111 11.19 8.47 -11.33
C LEU A 111 12.65 8.24 -11.72
N ALA A 112 13.28 9.16 -12.45
CA ALA A 112 14.69 9.08 -12.83
C ALA A 112 15.65 9.19 -11.63
N SER A 113 15.24 9.82 -10.53
CA SER A 113 16.03 9.91 -9.30
C SER A 113 15.95 8.66 -8.42
N MET A 114 15.01 7.75 -8.68
CA MET A 114 14.82 6.54 -7.89
C MET A 114 15.92 5.50 -8.18
N PRO A 115 16.30 4.66 -7.19
CA PRO A 115 17.26 3.59 -7.42
C PRO A 115 16.77 2.58 -8.46
N THR A 116 17.64 2.23 -9.41
CA THR A 116 17.37 1.17 -10.39
C THR A 116 17.68 -0.20 -9.77
N PHE A 117 16.72 -1.12 -9.87
CA PHE A 117 16.95 -2.52 -9.52
C PHE A 117 17.66 -3.24 -10.68
N ASN A 118 18.86 -3.77 -10.41
CA ASN A 118 19.63 -4.60 -11.33
C ASN A 118 19.90 -5.96 -10.64
N PRO A 119 19.16 -7.03 -10.98
CA PRO A 119 19.26 -8.33 -10.31
C PRO A 119 20.59 -9.06 -10.57
#